data_AF-A0A939M8F0-F1
#
_entry.id   AF-A0A939M8F0-F1
#
_cell.length_a   1.000
_cell.length_b   1.000
_cell.length_c   1.000
_cell.angle_alpha   90.00
_cell.angle_beta   90.00
_cell.angle_gamma   90.00
#
_symmetry.space_group_name_H-M   'P 1'
#
loop_
_entity.id
_entity.type
_entity.pdbx_description
1 polymer ?
#
loop_
_entity_poly.entity_id
_entity_poly.type
_entity_poly.pdbx_seq_one_letter_code
_entity_poly.pdbx_strand_id
1 'polypeptide(L)'
;MNDEAHWRDDITSLVFAVRGHGAICAVHRGAFRTLIGVEPSAEDCLSYFRRFEAVFREAAGAKIARKGISAGTSLHLTSRDITRKLLENDQIANGE
;
A
#
# COMPACT_ATOMS: atom_id res chain seq x y z
N MET A 1 -16.42 -5.20 10.37
CA MET A 1 -15.47 -4.34 9.62
C MET A 1 -14.34 -5.23 9.13
N ASN A 2 -14.38 -5.68 7.87
CA ASN A 2 -13.26 -6.42 7.28
C ASN A 2 -12.29 -5.41 6.67
N ASP A 3 -11.33 -4.97 7.48
CA ASP A 3 -10.19 -4.14 7.06
C ASP A 3 -8.99 -5.01 6.63
N GLU A 4 -9.25 -6.31 6.41
CA GLU A 4 -8.25 -7.28 6.02
C GLU A 4 -7.79 -7.06 4.57
N ALA A 5 -6.47 -6.98 4.42
CA ALA A 5 -5.85 -7.00 3.12
C ALA A 5 -5.92 -8.41 2.52
N HIS A 6 -6.32 -8.50 1.25
CA HIS A 6 -6.37 -9.76 0.53
C HIS A 6 -5.82 -9.60 -0.88
N TRP A 7 -5.35 -10.71 -1.45
CA TRP A 7 -4.93 -10.76 -2.83
C TRP A 7 -6.14 -10.91 -3.75
N ARG A 8 -6.18 -10.15 -4.85
CA ARG A 8 -7.13 -10.33 -5.94
C ARG A 8 -6.40 -10.75 -7.20
N ASP A 9 -6.70 -11.97 -7.63
CA ASP A 9 -6.05 -12.57 -8.80
C ASP A 9 -6.48 -11.91 -10.12
N ASP A 10 -7.76 -11.56 -10.26
CA ASP A 10 -8.31 -10.85 -11.44
C ASP A 10 -7.52 -9.60 -11.86
N ILE A 11 -6.91 -8.91 -10.90
CA ILE A 11 -6.14 -7.68 -11.13
C ILE A 11 -4.69 -7.81 -10.67
N THR A 12 -4.25 -9.02 -10.31
CA THR A 12 -2.92 -9.32 -9.77
C THR A 12 -2.44 -8.30 -8.73
N SER A 13 -3.35 -7.93 -7.82
CA SER A 13 -3.13 -6.84 -6.88
C SER A 13 -3.59 -7.21 -5.48
N LEU A 14 -2.82 -6.75 -4.49
CA LEU A 14 -3.25 -6.73 -3.10
C LEU A 14 -4.21 -5.57 -2.91
N VAL A 15 -5.35 -5.81 -2.27
CA VAL A 15 -6.33 -4.77 -1.94
C VAL A 15 -6.55 -4.70 -0.43
N PHE A 16 -6.72 -3.49 0.09
CA PHE A 16 -7.00 -3.24 1.50
C PHE A 16 -7.88 -2.00 1.66
N ALA A 17 -8.61 -1.90 2.77
CA ALA A 17 -9.46 -0.75 3.04
C ALA A 17 -8.65 0.43 3.60
N VAL A 18 -8.99 1.64 3.19
CA VAL A 18 -8.46 2.87 3.78
C VAL A 18 -9.37 3.32 4.92
N ARG A 19 -8.88 3.12 6.15
CA ARG A 19 -9.60 3.52 7.36
C ARG A 19 -9.98 5.00 7.32
N GLY A 20 -11.21 5.31 7.70
CA GLY A 20 -11.73 6.69 7.77
C GLY A 20 -12.13 7.31 6.43
N HIS A 21 -11.83 6.69 5.28
CA HIS A 21 -12.19 7.22 3.95
C HIS A 21 -13.20 6.36 3.18
N GLY A 22 -13.40 5.11 3.63
CA GLY A 22 -14.31 4.15 2.97
C GLY A 22 -13.85 3.72 1.57
N ALA A 23 -12.62 4.08 1.18
CA ALA A 23 -12.05 3.72 -0.11
C ALA A 23 -11.30 2.38 -0.03
N ILE A 24 -11.24 1.67 -1.16
CA ILE A 24 -10.36 0.52 -1.34
C ILE A 24 -9.08 0.97 -2.03
N CYS A 25 -7.95 0.61 -1.45
CA CYS A 25 -6.64 0.80 -2.03
C CYS A 25 -6.16 -0.50 -2.65
N ALA A 26 -5.72 -0.46 -3.90
CA ALA A 26 -5.08 -1.57 -4.59
C ALA A 26 -3.57 -1.31 -4.74
N VAL A 27 -2.78 -2.38 -4.74
CA VAL A 27 -1.34 -2.36 -5.01
C VAL A 27 -1.01 -3.51 -5.93
N HIS A 28 -0.52 -3.20 -7.13
CA HIS A 28 -0.24 -4.21 -8.14
C HIS A 28 1.04 -4.99 -7.83
N ARG A 29 1.10 -6.26 -8.27
CA ARG A 29 2.31 -7.10 -8.19
C ARG A 29 3.57 -6.38 -8.68
N GLY A 30 3.43 -5.61 -9.76
CA GLY A 30 4.52 -4.83 -10.33
C GLY A 30 5.13 -3.79 -9.38
N ALA A 31 4.33 -3.21 -8.47
CA ALA A 31 4.85 -2.32 -7.44
C ALA A 31 5.65 -3.10 -6.39
N PHE A 32 5.12 -4.24 -5.92
CA PHE A 32 5.85 -5.13 -5.02
C PHE A 32 7.15 -5.64 -5.64
N ARG A 33 7.14 -6.01 -6.92
CA ARG A 33 8.35 -6.42 -7.65
C ARG A 33 9.46 -5.37 -7.57
N THR A 34 9.13 -4.09 -7.70
CA THR A 34 10.11 -3.00 -7.53
C THR A 34 10.60 -2.87 -6.10
N LEU A 35 9.72 -3.04 -5.11
CA LEU A 35 10.07 -2.90 -3.69
C LEU A 35 10.90 -4.08 -3.17
N ILE A 36 10.55 -5.29 -3.58
CA ILE A 36 11.18 -6.55 -3.15
C ILE A 36 12.43 -6.85 -3.99
N GLY A 37 12.47 -6.39 -5.25
CA GLY A 37 13.59 -6.57 -6.17
C GLY A 37 13.56 -7.86 -6.99
N VAL A 38 12.63 -8.78 -6.68
CA VAL A 38 12.39 -10.03 -7.43
C VAL A 38 10.90 -10.18 -7.72
N GLU A 39 10.52 -11.11 -8.60
CA GLU A 39 9.10 -11.39 -8.89
C GLU A 39 8.43 -12.07 -7.67
N PRO A 40 7.53 -11.38 -6.95
CA PRO A 40 7.00 -11.89 -5.68
C PRO A 40 5.71 -12.69 -5.90
N SER A 41 5.47 -13.78 -5.19
CA SER A 41 4.17 -14.46 -5.22
C SER A 41 3.07 -13.63 -4.54
N ALA A 42 1.81 -14.04 -4.67
CA ALA A 42 0.70 -13.41 -3.95
C ALA A 42 0.93 -13.40 -2.43
N GLU A 43 1.45 -14.51 -1.89
CA GLU A 43 1.81 -14.66 -0.48
C GLU A 43 2.97 -13.73 -0.07
N ASP A 44 3.99 -13.58 -0.91
CA ASP A 44 5.09 -12.65 -0.67
C ASP A 44 4.57 -11.20 -0.59
N CYS A 45 3.65 -10.82 -1.48
CA CYS A 45 3.01 -9.51 -1.46
C CYS A 45 2.21 -9.28 -0.18
N LEU A 46 1.44 -10.27 0.26
CA LEU A 46 0.67 -10.21 1.51
C LEU A 46 1.58 -10.14 2.74
N SER A 47 2.64 -10.95 2.78
CA SER A 47 3.62 -10.96 3.86
C SER A 47 4.36 -9.62 3.96
N TYR A 48 4.78 -9.06 2.81
CA TYR A 48 5.42 -7.75 2.74
C TYR A 48 4.47 -6.64 3.20
N PHE A 49 3.21 -6.68 2.76
CA PHE A 49 2.19 -5.74 3.23
C PHE A 49 2.01 -5.83 4.75
N ARG A 50 1.83 -7.03 5.32
CA ARG A 50 1.64 -7.21 6.77
C ARG A 50 2.82 -6.66 7.57
N ARG A 51 4.05 -6.86 7.09
CA ARG A 51 5.26 -6.33 7.73
C ARG A 51 5.32 -4.80 7.74
N PHE A 52 4.82 -4.15 6.69
CA PHE A 52 4.88 -2.69 6.52
C PHE A 52 3.49 -2.06 6.47
N GLU A 53 2.49 -2.66 7.12
CA GLU A 53 1.08 -2.30 6.92
C GLU A 53 0.81 -0.82 7.16
N ALA A 54 1.41 -0.27 8.23
CA ALA A 54 1.33 1.15 8.56
C ALA A 54 1.75 2.04 7.38
N VAL A 55 2.92 1.74 6.78
CA VAL A 55 3.49 2.48 5.65
C VAL A 55 2.55 2.50 4.45
N PHE A 56 1.93 1.36 4.13
CA PHE A 56 0.97 1.26 3.02
C PHE A 56 -0.30 2.08 3.28
N ARG A 57 -0.81 2.04 4.51
CA ARG A 57 -1.99 2.83 4.89
C ARG A 57 -1.70 4.33 4.90
N GLU A 58 -0.54 4.73 5.40
CA GLU A 58 -0.09 6.12 5.38
C GLU A 58 0.15 6.63 3.95
N ALA A 59 0.74 5.80 3.09
CA ALA A 59 0.91 6.08 1.67
C ALA A 59 -0.46 6.33 0.99
N ALA A 60 -1.45 5.47 1.25
CA ALA A 60 -2.82 5.67 0.76
C ALA A 60 -3.41 7.00 1.24
N GLY A 61 -3.30 7.32 2.54
CA GLY A 61 -3.78 8.58 3.10
C GLY A 61 -3.08 9.81 2.49
N ALA A 62 -1.75 9.76 2.37
CA ALA A 62 -0.96 10.83 1.75
C ALA A 62 -1.33 11.03 0.28
N LYS A 63 -1.59 9.95 -0.45
CA LYS A 63 -2.04 10.01 -1.85
C LYS A 63 -3.42 10.64 -1.98
N ILE A 64 -4.37 10.26 -1.11
CA ILE A 64 -5.71 10.87 -1.05
C ILE A 64 -5.60 12.37 -0.79
N ALA A 65 -4.85 12.76 0.24
CA ALA A 65 -4.65 14.17 0.59
C ALA A 65 -4.01 14.97 -0.55
N ARG A 66 -2.99 14.40 -1.21
CA ARG A 66 -2.29 15.04 -2.32
C ARG A 66 -3.15 15.18 -3.58
N LYS A 67 -3.98 14.19 -3.89
CA LYS A 67 -4.77 14.14 -5.13
C LYS A 67 -6.21 14.64 -4.95
N GLY A 68 -6.67 14.90 -3.72
CA GLY A 68 -8.04 15.29 -3.45
C GLY A 68 -9.04 14.20 -3.82
N ILE A 69 -8.71 12.93 -3.59
CA ILE A 69 -9.55 11.79 -3.97
C ILE A 69 -10.82 11.81 -3.11
N SER A 70 -12.00 11.79 -3.72
CA SER A 70 -13.28 11.78 -3.00
C SER A 70 -13.49 10.49 -2.21
N ALA A 71 -14.19 10.58 -1.07
CA ALA A 71 -14.56 9.44 -0.23
C ALA A 71 -15.21 8.31 -1.04
N GLY A 72 -14.87 7.06 -0.73
CA GLY A 72 -15.35 5.88 -1.44
C GLY A 72 -14.71 5.62 -2.82
N THR A 73 -13.93 6.56 -3.37
CA THR A 73 -13.24 6.34 -4.65
C THR A 73 -12.04 5.40 -4.46
N SER A 74 -11.99 4.32 -5.23
CA SER A 74 -10.85 3.40 -5.23
C SER A 74 -9.58 4.08 -5.71
N LEU A 75 -8.44 3.73 -5.11
CA LEU A 75 -7.13 4.28 -5.44
C LEU A 75 -6.10 3.17 -5.63
N HIS A 76 -5.03 3.50 -6.35
CA HIS A 76 -3.91 2.59 -6.59
C HIS A 76 -2.62 3.17 -6.03
N LEU A 77 -1.87 2.40 -5.24
CA LEU A 77 -0.52 2.77 -4.84
C LEU A 77 0.50 2.24 -5.83
N THR A 78 1.49 3.09 -6.12
CA THR A 78 2.65 2.72 -6.92
C THR A 78 3.84 2.49 -6.00
N SER A 79 4.86 1.78 -6.49
CA SER A 79 6.10 1.55 -5.75
C SER A 79 6.68 2.85 -5.22
N ARG A 80 6.68 3.93 -6.01
CA ARG A 80 7.17 5.26 -5.60
C ARG A 80 6.43 5.85 -4.40
N ASP A 81 5.11 5.65 -4.31
CA ASP A 81 4.30 6.16 -3.21
C ASP A 81 4.69 5.47 -1.90
N ILE A 82 4.87 4.15 -1.97
CA ILE A 82 5.27 3.30 -0.85
C ILE A 82 6.74 3.55 -0.47
N THR A 83 7.66 3.59 -1.44
CA THR A 83 9.09 3.87 -1.21
C THR A 83 9.28 5.21 -0.52
N ARG A 84 8.51 6.25 -0.91
CA ARG A 84 8.57 7.55 -0.23
C ARG A 84 8.26 7.40 1.26
N LYS A 85 7.18 6.68 1.59
CA LYS A 85 6.78 6.47 2.99
C LYS A 85 7.70 5.51 3.76
N LEU A 86 8.30 4.53 3.08
CA LEU A 86 9.34 3.67 3.65
C LEU A 86 10.56 4.49 4.05
N LEU A 87 11.03 5.39 3.18
CA LEU A 87 12.14 6.30 3.49
C LEU A 87 11.77 7.25 4.64
N GLU A 88 10.55 7.79 4.65
CA GLU A 88 10.02 8.62 5.76
C GLU A 88 9.95 7.86 7.09
N ASN A 89 9.60 6.57 7.08
CA ASN A 89 9.59 5.75 8.28
C ASN A 89 11.02 5.40 8.75
N ASP A 90 11.94 5.11 7.82
CA ASP A 90 13.34 4.76 8.14
C ASP A 90 14.12 5.93 8.76
N GLN A 91 13.89 7.16 8.28
CA GLN A 91 14.46 8.38 8.87
C GLN A 91 13.87 8.72 10.25
N ILE A 92 12.64 8.29 10.57
CA ILE A 92 12.06 8.44 11.91
C ILE A 92 12.62 7.38 12.87
N ALA A 93 12.90 6.17 12.37
CA ALA A 93 13.48 5.09 13.17
C ALA A 93 14.98 5.27 13.45
N ASN A 94 15.72 5.95 12.58
CA ASN A 94 17.16 6.25 12.73
C ASN A 94 17.44 7.70 13.17
N GLY A 95 16.41 8.48 13.49
CA GLY A 95 16.52 9.87 13.91
C GLY A 95 16.47 10.00 15.44
N GLU A 96 17.65 10.15 16.02
CA GLU A 96 17.93 10.66 17.36
C GLU A 96 17.28 12.02 17.65
#